data_AF-A0A2D6FM60-F1
#
_entry.id   AF-A0A2D6FM60-F1
#
_cell.length_a   1.000
_cell.length_b   1.000
_cell.length_c   1.000
_cell.angle_alpha   90.00
_cell.angle_beta   90.00
_cell.angle_gamma   90.00
#
_symmetry.space_group_name_H-M   'P 1'
#
loop_
_entity.id
_entity.type
_entity.pdbx_description
1 polymer ?
#
loop_
_entity_poly.entity_id
_entity_poly.type
_entity_poly.pdbx_seq_one_letter_code
_entity_poly.pdbx_strand_id
1 'polypeptide(L)'
;MALIIEDGTIVADANSFIDLAYARAFAEARGVTLSADDVILEVSVIKAMDYIIEFEPNLKGDRLGTVQELMYPRENVLYFGEYLDDGVMPKELLNAQAQAVMDIAAGTDPTPNGTTGHVIKNKVGPIEQEFSDKGSPSVKPILRKVEVMLAPLLKNTAGGGITTRRV
;
A
#
# COMPACT_ATOMS: atom_id res chain seq x y z
N MET A 1 -8.09 17.28 5.99
CA MET A 1 -7.04 17.92 5.18
C MET A 1 -7.17 17.39 3.77
N ALA A 2 -7.12 18.25 2.75
CA ALA A 2 -7.36 17.78 1.39
C ALA A 2 -6.24 16.84 0.91
N LEU A 3 -6.64 15.73 0.28
CA LEU A 3 -5.71 14.84 -0.42
C LEU A 3 -5.29 15.49 -1.74
N ILE A 4 -3.99 15.41 -2.04
CA ILE A 4 -3.42 15.81 -3.32
C ILE A 4 -2.98 14.54 -4.02
N ILE A 5 -3.62 14.24 -5.15
CA ILE A 5 -3.51 12.96 -5.83
C ILE A 5 -2.40 13.02 -6.87
N GLU A 6 -1.47 12.07 -6.80
CA GLU A 6 -0.53 11.80 -7.89
C GLU A 6 -1.22 10.99 -8.99
N ASP A 7 -1.22 11.53 -10.22
CA ASP A 7 -1.90 10.95 -11.37
C ASP A 7 -0.94 10.43 -12.46
N GLY A 8 0.37 10.48 -12.21
CA GLY A 8 1.41 10.10 -13.15
C GLY A 8 2.16 11.28 -13.76
N THR A 9 1.75 12.51 -13.46
CA THR A 9 2.32 13.74 -14.03
C THR A 9 3.32 14.45 -13.11
N ILE A 10 3.68 13.84 -11.97
CA ILE A 10 4.56 14.45 -10.95
C ILE A 10 3.87 15.69 -10.35
N VAL A 11 2.79 15.43 -9.63
CA VAL A 11 1.94 16.46 -9.02
C VAL A 11 2.66 17.05 -7.80
N ALA A 12 2.78 18.37 -7.77
CA ALA A 12 3.37 19.08 -6.64
C ALA A 12 2.58 18.83 -5.35
N ASP A 13 3.28 18.61 -4.24
CA ASP A 13 2.71 18.34 -2.91
C ASP A 13 1.80 17.09 -2.85
N ALA A 14 1.92 16.16 -3.81
CA ALA A 14 1.13 14.93 -3.80
C ALA A 14 1.39 14.10 -2.53
N ASN A 15 0.31 13.63 -1.91
CA ASN A 15 0.34 12.89 -0.65
C ASN A 15 -0.49 11.60 -0.67
N SER A 16 -1.06 11.23 -1.83
CA SER A 16 -1.82 9.99 -2.01
C SER A 16 -1.87 9.58 -3.49
N PHE A 17 -2.07 8.29 -3.78
CA PHE A 17 -2.40 7.80 -5.12
C PHE A 17 -3.91 7.67 -5.36
N ILE A 18 -4.72 7.71 -4.30
CA ILE A 18 -6.18 7.52 -4.37
C ILE A 18 -6.92 8.65 -3.64
N ASP A 19 -8.10 8.98 -4.14
CA ASP A 19 -9.04 9.88 -3.47
C ASP A 19 -10.01 9.10 -2.56
N LEU A 20 -10.87 9.83 -1.85
CA LEU A 20 -11.87 9.26 -0.95
C LEU A 20 -12.91 8.42 -1.70
N ALA A 21 -13.25 8.81 -2.93
CA ALA A 21 -14.23 8.11 -3.76
C ALA A 21 -13.71 6.73 -4.17
N TYR A 22 -12.45 6.63 -4.58
CA TYR A 22 -11.78 5.39 -4.90
C TYR A 22 -11.70 4.47 -3.68
N ALA A 23 -11.28 5.00 -2.53
CA ALA A 23 -11.20 4.23 -1.29
C ALA A 23 -12.57 3.63 -0.90
N ARG A 24 -13.65 4.42 -1.00
CA ARG A 24 -15.02 3.96 -0.74
C ARG A 24 -15.48 2.91 -1.74
N ALA A 25 -15.35 3.17 -3.03
CA ALA A 25 -15.75 2.23 -4.08
C ALA A 25 -15.02 0.88 -3.94
N PHE A 26 -13.73 0.92 -3.61
CA PHE A 26 -12.93 -0.27 -3.37
C PHE A 26 -13.40 -1.08 -2.15
N ALA A 27 -13.78 -0.40 -1.07
CA ALA A 27 -14.30 -1.03 0.14
C ALA A 27 -15.73 -1.57 -0.04
N GLU A 28 -16.60 -0.83 -0.72
CA GLU A 28 -17.97 -1.24 -1.03
C GLU A 28 -17.99 -2.50 -1.90
N ALA A 29 -17.09 -2.59 -2.89
CA ALA A 29 -16.91 -3.80 -3.70
C ALA A 29 -16.52 -5.04 -2.87
N ARG A 30 -16.10 -4.86 -1.61
CA ARG A 30 -15.73 -5.91 -0.65
C ARG A 30 -16.72 -6.02 0.52
N GLY A 31 -17.86 -5.32 0.44
CA GLY A 31 -18.89 -5.33 1.48
C GLY A 31 -18.49 -4.58 2.76
N VAL A 32 -17.52 -3.66 2.69
CA VAL A 32 -17.06 -2.86 3.82
C VAL A 32 -17.49 -1.42 3.61
N THR A 33 -18.09 -0.83 4.65
CA THR A 33 -18.43 0.60 4.67
C THR A 33 -17.36 1.35 5.44
N LEU A 34 -16.65 2.26 4.77
CA LEU A 34 -15.70 3.18 5.40
C LEU A 34 -16.43 4.36 6.05
N SER A 35 -15.71 5.13 6.87
CA SER A 35 -16.26 6.33 7.51
C SER A 35 -16.89 7.29 6.49
N ALA A 36 -18.10 7.75 6.78
CA ALA A 36 -18.75 8.83 6.05
C ALA A 36 -18.13 10.21 6.36
N ASP A 37 -17.41 10.32 7.48
CA ASP A 37 -16.64 11.52 7.81
C ASP A 37 -15.35 11.54 6.98
N ASP A 38 -15.29 12.48 6.04
CA ASP A 38 -14.15 12.69 5.14
C ASP A 38 -12.88 13.01 5.93
N VAL A 39 -12.95 13.75 7.03
CA VAL A 39 -11.76 14.12 7.81
C VAL A 39 -11.11 12.88 8.43
N ILE A 40 -11.92 11.93 8.91
CA ILE A 40 -11.43 10.67 9.47
C ILE A 40 -10.85 9.78 8.35
N LEU A 41 -11.51 9.75 7.19
CA LEU A 41 -11.08 8.91 6.08
C LEU A 41 -9.78 9.44 5.44
N GLU A 42 -9.64 10.76 5.27
CA GLU A 42 -8.42 11.42 4.81
C GLU A 42 -7.21 11.01 5.66
N VAL A 43 -7.35 11.00 6.99
CA VAL A 43 -6.27 10.56 7.89
C VAL A 43 -5.89 9.09 7.65
N SER A 44 -6.88 8.24 7.37
CA SER A 44 -6.63 6.82 7.08
C SER A 44 -5.92 6.62 5.74
N VAL A 45 -6.23 7.46 4.74
CA VAL A 45 -5.56 7.48 3.44
C VAL A 45 -4.10 7.91 3.55
N ILE A 46 -3.81 8.92 4.37
CA ILE A 46 -2.42 9.37 4.62
C ILE A 46 -1.62 8.28 5.33
N LYS A 47 -2.16 7.67 6.39
CA LYS A 47 -1.50 6.54 7.07
C LYS A 47 -1.26 5.36 6.14
N ALA A 48 -2.21 5.09 5.23
CA ALA A 48 -2.02 4.06 4.22
C ALA A 48 -0.86 4.41 3.27
N MET A 49 -0.72 5.69 2.89
CA MET A 49 0.42 6.15 2.09
C MET A 49 1.74 5.97 2.83
N ASP A 50 1.79 6.31 4.12
CA ASP A 50 2.98 6.12 4.97
C ASP A 50 3.42 4.65 5.06
N TYR A 51 2.48 3.70 5.01
CA TYR A 51 2.81 2.28 4.92
C TYR A 51 3.30 1.87 3.54
N ILE A 52 2.62 2.35 2.49
CA ILE A 52 2.93 2.02 1.10
C ILE A 52 4.33 2.48 0.70
N ILE A 53 4.81 3.62 1.23
CA ILE A 53 6.15 4.13 0.92
C ILE A 53 7.27 3.20 1.41
N GLU A 54 7.02 2.36 2.42
CA GLU A 54 8.02 1.39 2.93
C GLU A 54 8.43 0.36 1.86
N PHE A 55 7.61 0.16 0.82
CA PHE A 55 7.88 -0.78 -0.27
C PHE A 55 8.82 -0.23 -1.34
N GLU A 56 9.07 1.08 -1.35
CA GLU A 56 9.84 1.74 -2.41
C GLU A 56 11.21 1.10 -2.71
N PRO A 57 12.05 0.73 -1.71
CA PRO A 57 13.36 0.15 -1.98
C PRO A 57 13.30 -1.12 -2.84
N ASN A 58 12.17 -1.82 -2.76
CA ASN A 58 11.93 -3.08 -3.46
C ASN A 58 11.13 -2.90 -4.75
N LEU A 59 10.69 -1.70 -5.12
CA LEU A 59 9.97 -1.48 -6.38
C LEU A 59 10.89 -1.67 -7.59
N LYS A 60 10.31 -2.19 -8.67
CA LYS A 60 10.93 -2.23 -10.01
C LYS A 60 11.04 -0.83 -10.62
N GLY A 61 11.90 -0.71 -11.62
CA GLY A 61 12.09 0.54 -12.35
C GLY A 61 12.71 1.64 -11.48
N ASP A 62 12.72 2.84 -12.03
CA ASP A 62 13.30 4.04 -11.43
C ASP A 62 12.27 5.16 -11.33
N ARG A 63 12.45 6.08 -10.38
CA ARG A 63 11.58 7.28 -10.26
C ARG A 63 11.68 8.09 -11.56
N LEU A 64 10.54 8.52 -12.11
CA LEU A 64 10.47 9.28 -13.37
C LEU A 64 11.14 10.67 -13.28
N GLY A 65 11.14 11.28 -12.09
CA GLY A 65 11.73 12.60 -11.88
C GLY A 65 12.44 12.73 -10.53
N THR A 66 13.43 13.63 -10.48
CA THR A 66 14.20 13.91 -9.25
C THR A 66 13.44 14.76 -8.23
N VAL A 67 12.38 15.43 -8.66
CA VAL A 67 11.53 16.32 -7.83
C VAL A 67 10.20 15.68 -7.46
N GLN A 68 9.98 14.40 -7.80
CA GLN A 68 8.73 13.74 -7.44
C GLN A 68 8.67 13.46 -5.94
N GLU A 69 7.52 13.74 -5.33
CA GLU A 69 7.29 13.59 -3.89
C GLU A 69 7.10 12.11 -3.53
N LEU A 70 6.24 11.41 -4.27
CA LEU A 70 5.87 10.01 -4.02
C LEU A 70 6.73 9.02 -4.82
N MET A 71 6.65 7.74 -4.43
CA MET A 71 7.46 6.65 -5.01
C MET A 71 7.08 6.24 -6.45
N TYR A 72 5.92 6.71 -6.93
CA TYR A 72 5.45 6.66 -8.32
C TYR A 72 5.09 8.09 -8.75
N PRO A 73 5.14 8.44 -10.05
CA PRO A 73 5.36 7.56 -11.21
C PRO A 73 6.80 7.01 -11.34
N ARG A 74 6.95 5.96 -12.15
CA ARG A 74 8.23 5.28 -12.41
C ARG A 74 8.38 4.93 -13.89
N GLU A 75 9.62 4.81 -14.34
CA GLU A 75 10.01 4.33 -15.67
C GLU A 75 10.67 2.94 -15.60
N ASN A 76 10.80 2.25 -16.73
CA ASN A 76 11.47 0.94 -16.84
C ASN A 76 10.86 -0.16 -15.93
N VAL A 77 9.54 -0.10 -15.69
CA VAL A 77 8.82 -1.07 -14.85
C VAL A 77 8.37 -2.27 -15.70
N LEU A 78 9.02 -3.43 -15.52
CA LEU A 78 8.57 -4.69 -16.13
C LEU A 78 7.37 -5.27 -15.37
N TYR A 79 6.21 -5.23 -16.00
CA TYR A 79 4.91 -5.60 -15.46
C TYR A 79 4.21 -6.62 -16.37
N PHE A 80 3.90 -7.81 -15.83
CA PHE A 80 3.31 -8.93 -16.58
C PHE A 80 3.98 -9.29 -17.91
N GLY A 81 5.29 -9.06 -18.05
CA GLY A 81 6.07 -9.41 -19.24
C GLY A 81 6.24 -8.28 -20.24
N GLU A 82 5.62 -7.12 -20.00
CA GLU A 82 5.75 -5.91 -20.81
C GLU A 82 6.22 -4.73 -19.95
N TYR A 83 6.84 -3.73 -20.57
CA TYR A 83 7.18 -2.49 -19.87
C TYR A 83 5.96 -1.59 -19.81
N LEU A 84 5.67 -1.03 -18.64
CA LEU A 84 4.70 0.03 -18.52
C LEU A 84 5.22 1.29 -19.21
N ASP A 85 4.31 2.04 -19.82
CA ASP A 85 4.60 3.39 -20.31
C ASP A 85 4.90 4.33 -19.13
N ASP A 86 5.72 5.33 -19.39
CA ASP A 86 6.10 6.33 -18.39
C ASP A 86 4.88 7.10 -17.89
N GLY A 87 4.83 7.36 -16.58
CA GLY A 87 3.71 8.05 -15.94
C GLY A 87 2.48 7.17 -15.70
N VAL A 88 2.47 5.90 -16.12
CA VAL A 88 1.34 5.01 -15.82
C VAL A 88 1.32 4.65 -14.34
N MET A 89 0.17 4.91 -13.70
CA MET A 89 -0.12 4.50 -12.34
C MET A 89 -0.73 3.09 -12.32
N PRO A 90 -0.02 2.04 -11.87
CA PRO A 90 -0.54 0.67 -11.93
C PRO A 90 -1.76 0.49 -11.03
N LYS A 91 -2.78 -0.21 -11.50
CA LYS A 91 -4.01 -0.43 -10.74
C LYS A 91 -3.74 -1.17 -9.41
N GLU A 92 -2.75 -2.05 -9.39
CA GLU A 92 -2.28 -2.76 -8.21
C GLU A 92 -1.79 -1.81 -7.12
N LEU A 93 -1.13 -0.71 -7.49
CA LEU A 93 -0.64 0.29 -6.56
C LEU A 93 -1.81 1.02 -5.88
N LEU A 94 -2.79 1.49 -6.67
CA LEU A 94 -3.98 2.16 -6.17
C LEU A 94 -4.81 1.23 -5.28
N ASN A 95 -5.01 -0.01 -5.72
CA ASN A 95 -5.69 -1.04 -4.96
C ASN A 95 -4.97 -1.38 -3.65
N ALA A 96 -3.62 -1.43 -3.67
CA ALA A 96 -2.82 -1.69 -2.49
C ALA A 96 -3.00 -0.59 -1.43
N GLN A 97 -2.98 0.68 -1.83
CA GLN A 97 -3.28 1.78 -0.91
C GLN A 97 -4.72 1.69 -0.40
N ALA A 98 -5.70 1.40 -1.26
CA ALA A 98 -7.10 1.27 -0.85
C ALA A 98 -7.33 0.11 0.14
N GLN A 99 -6.62 -1.01 -0.05
CA GLN A 99 -6.63 -2.13 0.89
C GLN A 99 -6.02 -1.74 2.23
N ALA A 100 -4.89 -1.00 2.23
CA ALA A 100 -4.29 -0.48 3.45
C ALA A 100 -5.25 0.47 4.20
N VAL A 101 -5.98 1.32 3.49
CA VAL A 101 -7.02 2.17 4.08
C VAL A 101 -8.09 1.35 4.80
N MET A 102 -8.58 0.28 4.18
CA MET A 102 -9.57 -0.60 4.81
C MET A 102 -9.03 -1.25 6.08
N ASP A 103 -7.78 -1.73 6.05
CA ASP A 103 -7.15 -2.41 7.18
C ASP A 103 -6.90 -1.42 8.35
N ILE A 104 -6.48 -0.18 8.04
CA ILE A 104 -6.30 0.91 9.01
C ILE A 104 -7.64 1.35 9.59
N ALA A 105 -8.68 1.50 8.76
CA ALA A 105 -10.02 1.84 9.20
C ALA A 105 -10.65 0.74 10.08
N ALA A 106 -10.25 -0.52 9.88
CA ALA A 106 -10.60 -1.64 10.75
C ALA A 106 -9.80 -1.69 12.07
N GLY A 107 -8.84 -0.76 12.26
CA GLY A 107 -8.03 -0.62 13.47
C GLY A 107 -6.65 -1.28 13.41
N THR A 108 -6.21 -1.76 12.24
CA THR A 108 -4.87 -2.33 12.05
C THR A 108 -3.96 -1.25 11.46
N ASP A 109 -3.30 -0.48 12.31
CA ASP A 109 -2.31 0.52 11.90
C ASP A 109 -0.90 -0.10 11.84
N PRO A 110 -0.30 -0.27 10.65
CA PRO A 110 1.04 -0.87 10.48
C PRO A 110 2.20 0.07 10.85
N THR A 111 1.96 1.37 10.95
CA THR A 111 2.97 2.41 11.20
C THR A 111 2.60 3.29 12.40
N PRO A 112 2.29 2.71 13.59
CA PRO A 112 1.85 3.50 14.73
C PRO A 112 3.00 4.38 15.25
N ASN A 113 2.79 5.70 15.25
CA ASN A 113 3.68 6.62 15.95
C ASN A 113 3.42 6.53 17.47
N GLY A 114 4.13 5.63 18.16
CA GLY A 114 4.03 5.51 19.61
C GLY A 114 4.98 4.48 20.23
N THR A 115 5.96 4.97 20.99
CA THR A 115 6.74 4.23 21.98
C THR A 115 5.83 3.80 23.14
N THR A 116 5.02 2.76 22.96
CA THR A 116 4.41 1.95 24.04
C THR A 116 3.59 0.85 23.38
N GLY A 117 3.99 -0.40 23.60
CA GLY A 117 3.27 -1.56 23.12
C GLY A 117 1.90 -1.66 23.78
N HIS A 118 0.87 -1.20 23.07
CA HIS A 118 -0.51 -1.62 23.30
C HIS A 118 -1.21 -1.62 21.95
N VAL A 119 -1.08 -2.74 21.22
CA VAL A 119 -2.00 -3.04 20.12
C VAL A 119 -3.34 -3.34 20.78
N ILE A 120 -4.27 -2.39 20.63
CA ILE A 120 -5.65 -2.56 21.09
C ILE A 120 -6.25 -3.70 20.26
N LYS A 121 -6.50 -4.84 20.93
CA LYS A 121 -7.32 -5.94 20.41
C LYS A 121 -8.70 -5.38 20.04
N ASN A 122 -8.95 -5.20 18.75
CA ASN A 122 -10.31 -5.03 18.25
C ASN A 122 -10.75 -6.31 17.54
N LYS A 123 -11.67 -7.02 18.22
CA LYS A 123 -12.37 -8.19 17.73
C LYS A 123 -13.34 -7.77 16.62
N VAL A 124 -13.02 -8.09 15.38
CA VAL A 124 -13.99 -8.18 14.27
C VAL A 124 -14.29 -9.68 14.09
N GLY A 125 -15.57 -10.08 14.01
CA GLY A 125 -16.00 -11.49 14.06
C GLY A 125 -15.43 -12.42 12.96
N PRO A 126 -15.84 -13.69 12.95
CA PRO A 126 -14.98 -14.84 13.27
C PRO A 126 -13.77 -14.97 12.33
N ILE A 127 -12.80 -14.08 12.46
CA ILE A 127 -11.42 -14.34 12.07
C ILE A 127 -10.60 -13.95 13.29
N GLU A 128 -10.52 -14.88 14.25
CA GLU A 128 -9.52 -14.80 15.32
C GLU A 128 -8.15 -14.89 14.65
N GLN A 129 -7.49 -13.74 14.46
CA GLN A 129 -6.05 -13.74 14.26
C GLN A 129 -5.42 -13.82 15.65
N GLU A 130 -5.09 -15.04 16.07
CA GLU A 130 -4.24 -15.28 17.23
C GLU A 130 -2.84 -14.74 16.92
N PHE A 131 -2.53 -13.54 17.40
CA PHE A 131 -1.15 -13.14 17.60
C PHE A 131 -0.64 -13.87 18.84
N SER A 132 0.24 -14.85 18.62
CA SER A 132 0.90 -15.61 19.68
C SER A 132 1.62 -14.65 20.64
N ASP A 133 1.12 -14.61 21.87
CA ASP A 133 1.72 -13.94 23.01
C ASP A 133 2.92 -14.74 23.53
N LYS A 134 4.12 -14.43 23.02
CA LYS A 134 5.38 -14.54 23.77
C LYS A 134 6.34 -13.46 23.28
N GLY A 135 6.75 -12.61 24.22
CA GLY A 135 7.53 -11.39 24.00
C GLY A 135 8.59 -11.48 22.90
N SER A 136 8.49 -10.56 21.95
CA SER A 136 9.45 -10.31 20.88
C SER A 136 9.39 -8.81 20.52
N PRO A 137 10.49 -8.18 20.09
CA PRO A 137 10.59 -6.73 19.95
C PRO A 137 9.55 -6.24 18.96
N SER A 138 8.80 -5.20 19.33
CA SER A 138 7.85 -4.42 18.52
C SER A 138 7.69 -4.89 17.06
N VAL A 139 6.95 -5.98 16.84
CA VAL A 139 6.68 -6.49 15.50
C VAL A 139 5.60 -5.60 14.90
N LYS A 140 5.96 -4.73 13.94
CA LYS A 140 4.99 -3.95 13.16
C LYS A 140 3.97 -4.92 12.53
N PRO A 141 2.65 -4.67 12.60
CA PRO A 141 1.69 -5.51 11.93
C PRO A 141 1.88 -5.40 10.41
N ILE A 142 2.04 -6.55 9.73
CA ILE A 142 2.25 -6.61 8.28
C ILE A 142 0.90 -6.81 7.60
N LEU A 143 0.56 -5.92 6.67
CA LEU A 143 -0.66 -6.03 5.86
C LEU A 143 -0.41 -6.94 4.65
N ARG A 144 -0.47 -8.26 4.86
CA ARG A 144 -0.14 -9.27 3.83
C ARG A 144 -0.94 -9.11 2.52
N LYS A 145 -2.19 -8.66 2.59
CA LYS A 145 -3.00 -8.41 1.38
C LYS A 145 -2.41 -7.29 0.53
N VAL A 146 -1.90 -6.25 1.16
CA VAL A 146 -1.25 -5.12 0.50
C VAL A 146 0.02 -5.58 -0.21
N GLU A 147 0.84 -6.41 0.45
CA GLU A 147 2.06 -6.99 -0.16
C GLU A 147 1.73 -7.83 -1.40
N VAL A 148 0.69 -8.67 -1.32
CA VAL A 148 0.25 -9.51 -2.45
C VAL A 148 -0.22 -8.65 -3.62
N MET A 149 -0.90 -7.54 -3.35
CA MET A 149 -1.29 -6.59 -4.40
C MET A 149 -0.07 -5.90 -5.02
N LEU A 150 0.93 -5.52 -4.22
CA LEU A 150 2.15 -4.89 -4.71
C LEU A 150 3.12 -5.87 -5.39
N ALA A 151 2.99 -7.18 -5.16
CA ALA A 151 3.93 -8.20 -5.64
C ALA A 151 4.31 -8.09 -7.13
N PRO A 152 3.39 -7.77 -8.08
CA PRO A 152 3.76 -7.58 -9.48
C PRO A 152 4.70 -6.40 -9.74
N LEU A 153 4.71 -5.41 -8.85
CA LEU A 153 5.53 -4.19 -8.93
C LEU A 153 6.84 -4.30 -8.16
N LEU A 154 7.00 -5.32 -7.31
CA LEU A 154 8.21 -5.54 -6.53
C LEU A 154 9.25 -6.33 -7.33
N LYS A 155 10.53 -5.97 -7.18
CA LYS A 155 11.67 -6.74 -7.65
C LYS A 155 11.54 -8.16 -7.09
N ASN A 156 11.69 -9.17 -7.94
CA ASN A 156 11.75 -10.55 -7.46
C ASN A 156 12.99 -10.70 -6.56
N THR A 157 12.81 -10.80 -5.24
CA THR A 157 13.87 -11.20 -4.31
C THR A 157 14.18 -12.71 -4.37
N ALA A 158 13.81 -13.37 -5.47
CA ALA A 158 14.12 -14.77 -5.72
C ALA A 158 15.50 -14.88 -6.37
N GLY A 159 16.52 -15.12 -5.55
CA GLY A 159 17.76 -15.71 -6.04
C GLY A 159 17.45 -17.00 -6.81
N GLY A 160 17.96 -17.11 -8.04
CA GLY A 160 18.10 -18.38 -8.75
C GLY A 160 16.86 -18.95 -9.43
N GLY A 161 16.25 -18.23 -10.37
CA GLY A 161 15.39 -18.85 -11.37
C GLY A 161 16.22 -19.51 -12.47
N ILE A 162 16.55 -20.80 -12.33
CA ILE A 162 17.17 -21.59 -13.41
C ILE A 162 16.20 -21.67 -14.58
N THR A 163 16.50 -21.00 -15.69
CA THR A 163 15.84 -21.24 -16.97
C THR A 163 16.37 -22.55 -17.54
N THR A 164 15.67 -23.66 -17.34
CA THR A 164 15.99 -24.89 -18.08
C THR A 164 15.55 -24.71 -19.53
N ARG A 165 16.49 -24.28 -20.37
CA ARG A 165 16.35 -24.35 -21.83
C ARG A 165 16.39 -25.82 -22.22
N ARG A 166 15.25 -26.40 -22.60
CA ARG A 166 15.21 -27.74 -23.18
C ARG A 166 15.92 -27.67 -24.54
N VAL A 167 17.03 -28.40 -24.66
CA VAL A 167 17.75 -28.67 -25.92
C VAL A 167 17.03 -29.76 -26.69
#